data_AF-A0A2N0XMU4-F1
#
_entry.id   AF-A0A2N0XMU4-F1
#
_cell.length_a   1.000
_cell.length_b   1.000
_cell.length_c   1.000
_cell.angle_alpha   90.00
_cell.angle_beta   90.00
_cell.angle_gamma   90.00
#
_symmetry.space_group_name_H-M   'P 1'
#
loop_
_entity.id
_entity.type
_entity.pdbx_description
1 polymer ?
#
loop_
_entity_poly.entity_id
_entity_poly.type
_entity_poly.pdbx_seq_one_letter_code
_entity_poly.pdbx_strand_id
1 'polypeptide(L)'
;MDWLIWGTLVALFIGIWHEINRFPAANKSFLELRERLDIVESDNKELCEQIARLDDEVLSLSNEIDRIKDPEYYRALDEGDGGALYALDKARGNI
;
A
#
# COMPACT_ATOMS: atom_id res chain seq x y z
N MET A 1 25.90 -2.65 -55.30
CA MET A 1 24.62 -3.01 -54.67
C MET A 1 24.37 -2.22 -53.39
N ASP A 2 25.39 -1.68 -52.74
CA ASP A 2 25.24 -1.05 -51.41
C ASP A 2 24.44 0.26 -51.38
N TRP A 3 24.49 1.05 -52.46
CA TRP A 3 23.79 2.35 -52.50
C TRP A 3 22.26 2.22 -52.44
N LEU A 4 21.70 1.13 -52.99
CA LEU A 4 20.26 0.83 -52.90
C LEU A 4 19.85 0.39 -51.50
N ILE A 5 20.73 -0.35 -50.80
CA ILE A 5 20.51 -0.80 -49.42
C ILE A 5 20.52 0.40 -48.46
N TRP A 6 21.45 1.34 -48.64
CA TRP A 6 21.45 2.59 -47.87
C TRP A 6 20.22 3.46 -48.16
N GLY A 7 19.79 3.54 -49.41
CA GLY A 7 18.57 4.27 -49.78
C GLY A 7 17.30 3.72 -49.13
N THR A 8 17.15 2.38 -49.09
CA THR A 8 16.00 1.75 -48.45
C THR A 8 16.03 1.87 -46.92
N LEU A 9 17.21 1.80 -46.30
CA LEU A 9 17.36 2.04 -44.87
C LEU A 9 16.97 3.47 -44.47
N VAL A 10 17.38 4.48 -45.25
CA VAL A 10 17.03 5.88 -45.01
C VAL A 10 15.52 6.10 -45.21
N ALA A 11 14.91 5.50 -46.25
CA ALA A 11 13.47 5.61 -46.48
C ALA A 11 12.65 4.98 -45.34
N LEU A 12 13.08 3.81 -44.82
CA LEU A 12 12.48 3.18 -43.64
C LEU A 12 12.59 4.09 -42.41
N PHE A 13 13.77 4.66 -42.19
CA PHE A 13 14.01 5.55 -41.05
C PHE A 13 13.16 6.81 -41.11
N ILE A 14 13.02 7.43 -42.29
CA ILE A 14 12.15 8.59 -42.50
C ILE A 14 10.68 8.23 -42.31
N GLY A 15 10.24 7.06 -42.78
CA GLY A 15 8.87 6.58 -42.58
C GLY A 15 8.53 6.39 -41.10
N ILE A 16 9.41 5.72 -40.36
CA ILE A 16 9.30 5.51 -38.91
C ILE A 16 9.31 6.86 -38.18
N TRP A 17 10.23 7.76 -38.55
CA TRP A 17 10.31 9.11 -37.97
C TRP A 17 9.05 9.92 -38.24
N HIS A 18 8.54 9.90 -39.46
CA HIS A 18 7.32 10.61 -39.86
C HIS A 18 6.10 10.07 -39.10
N GLU A 19 6.01 8.77 -38.89
CA GLU A 19 4.90 8.16 -38.15
C GLU A 19 4.97 8.48 -36.65
N ILE A 20 6.16 8.45 -36.04
CA ILE A 20 6.40 8.92 -34.67
C ILE A 20 6.03 10.41 -34.54
N ASN A 21 6.40 11.24 -35.51
CA ASN A 21 6.14 12.67 -35.50
C ASN A 21 4.69 13.03 -35.89
N ARG A 22 3.91 12.07 -36.44
CA ARG A 22 2.48 12.23 -36.76
C ARG A 22 1.58 12.04 -35.54
N PHE A 23 2.07 11.38 -34.48
CA PHE A 23 1.30 11.15 -33.25
C PHE A 23 1.86 11.91 -32.02
N PRO A 24 2.08 13.25 -32.10
CA PRO A 24 2.47 14.02 -30.91
C PRO A 24 1.35 14.01 -29.86
N ALA A 25 0.10 13.82 -30.27
CA ALA A 25 -1.04 13.63 -29.38
C ALA A 25 -0.93 12.33 -28.56
N ALA A 26 -0.41 11.24 -29.15
CA ALA A 26 -0.21 9.98 -28.43
C ALA A 26 0.92 10.08 -27.40
N ASN A 27 1.99 10.81 -27.72
CA ASN A 27 3.08 11.03 -26.77
C ASN A 27 2.63 11.93 -25.60
N LYS A 28 1.84 12.99 -25.88
CA LYS A 28 1.24 13.83 -24.85
C LYS A 28 0.26 13.06 -23.97
N SER A 29 -0.61 12.24 -24.56
CA SER A 29 -1.53 11.42 -23.78
C SER A 29 -0.78 10.40 -22.94
N PHE A 30 0.28 9.79 -23.45
CA PHE A 30 1.09 8.83 -22.69
C PHE A 30 1.79 9.50 -21.50
N LEU A 31 2.31 10.72 -21.68
CA LEU A 31 2.90 11.51 -20.61
C LEU A 31 1.85 11.85 -19.52
N GLU A 32 0.67 12.29 -19.93
CA GLU A 32 -0.43 12.61 -19.00
C GLU A 32 -0.95 11.37 -18.28
N LEU A 33 -1.04 10.23 -18.98
CA LEU A 33 -1.36 8.93 -18.38
C LEU A 33 -0.32 8.51 -17.35
N ARG A 34 0.97 8.73 -17.63
CA ARG A 34 2.05 8.42 -16.70
C ARG A 34 1.99 9.31 -15.46
N GLU A 35 1.77 10.60 -15.63
CA GLU A 35 1.64 11.55 -14.52
C GLU A 35 0.44 11.19 -13.62
N ARG A 36 -0.71 10.86 -14.22
CA ARG A 36 -1.87 10.39 -13.46
C ARG A 36 -1.61 9.07 -12.74
N LEU A 37 -0.84 8.16 -13.34
CA LEU A 37 -0.49 6.89 -12.71
C LEU A 37 0.47 7.10 -11.53
N ASP A 38 1.47 7.97 -11.68
CA ASP A 38 2.40 8.34 -10.59
C ASP A 38 1.65 9.00 -9.42
N ILE A 39 0.66 9.88 -9.71
CA ILE A 39 -0.19 10.48 -8.67
C ILE A 39 -1.02 9.41 -7.96
N VAL A 40 -1.68 8.53 -8.72
CA VAL A 40 -2.49 7.45 -8.13
C VAL A 40 -1.64 6.48 -7.31
N GLU A 41 -0.42 6.17 -7.74
CA GLU A 41 0.52 5.35 -6.98
C GLU A 41 0.92 6.03 -5.66
N SER A 42 1.21 7.32 -5.71
CA SER A 42 1.52 8.13 -4.51
C SER A 42 0.34 8.16 -3.53
N ASP A 43 -0.87 8.46 -4.03
CA ASP A 43 -2.08 8.50 -3.20
C ASP A 43 -2.37 7.13 -2.59
N ASN A 44 -2.21 6.06 -3.35
CA ASN A 44 -2.41 4.70 -2.86
C ASN A 44 -1.41 4.36 -1.73
N LYS A 45 -0.14 4.75 -1.90
CA LYS A 45 0.87 4.58 -0.85
C LYS A 45 0.51 5.36 0.41
N GLU A 46 0.08 6.62 0.27
CA GLU A 46 -0.35 7.44 1.40
C GLU A 46 -1.55 6.81 2.12
N LEU A 47 -2.55 6.34 1.36
CA LEU A 47 -3.72 5.66 1.91
C LEU A 47 -3.33 4.37 2.64
N CYS A 48 -2.42 3.56 2.10
CA CYS A 48 -1.90 2.39 2.79
C CYS A 48 -1.22 2.76 4.12
N GLU A 49 -0.42 3.82 4.15
CA GLU A 49 0.22 4.31 5.38
C GLU A 49 -0.79 4.85 6.40
N GLN A 50 -1.88 5.48 5.94
CA GLN A 50 -2.97 5.92 6.82
C GLN A 50 -3.76 4.72 7.37
N ILE A 51 -4.05 3.71 6.54
CA ILE A 51 -4.72 2.48 6.99
C ILE A 51 -3.88 1.74 8.02
N ALA A 52 -2.56 1.61 7.80
CA ALA A 52 -1.67 0.96 8.76
C ALA A 52 -1.67 1.68 10.12
N ARG A 53 -1.60 3.02 10.12
CA ARG A 53 -1.70 3.81 11.35
C ARG A 53 -3.05 3.64 12.05
N LEU A 54 -4.14 3.61 11.31
CA LEU A 54 -5.47 3.42 11.88
C LEU A 54 -5.63 2.02 12.48
N ASP A 55 -5.05 0.99 11.87
CA ASP A 55 -5.06 -0.37 12.41
C ASP A 55 -4.30 -0.45 13.74
N ASP A 56 -3.13 0.18 13.82
CA ASP A 56 -2.36 0.30 15.07
C ASP A 56 -3.14 1.06 16.16
N GLU A 57 -3.79 2.17 15.80
CA GLU A 57 -4.62 2.95 16.72
C GLU A 57 -5.84 2.16 17.23
N VAL A 58 -6.52 1.42 16.34
CA VAL A 58 -7.65 0.56 16.71
C VAL A 58 -7.20 -0.56 17.64
N LEU A 59 -6.05 -1.18 17.37
CA LEU A 59 -5.50 -2.24 18.22
C LEU A 59 -5.11 -1.69 19.60
N SER A 60 -4.50 -0.51 19.66
CA SER A 60 -4.20 0.18 20.92
C SER A 60 -5.45 0.50 21.72
N LEU A 61 -6.48 1.07 21.07
CA LEU A 61 -7.75 1.38 21.70
C LEU A 61 -8.48 0.13 22.17
N SER A 62 -8.45 -0.95 21.41
CA SER A 62 -9.03 -2.24 21.81
C SER A 62 -8.38 -2.76 23.09
N ASN A 63 -7.04 -2.72 23.16
CA ASN A 63 -6.31 -3.13 24.36
C ASN A 63 -6.65 -2.25 25.58
N GLU A 64 -6.80 -0.94 25.37
CA GLU A 64 -7.19 -0.02 26.44
C GLU A 64 -8.62 -0.30 26.93
N ILE A 65 -9.56 -0.55 26.01
CA ILE A 65 -10.93 -0.94 26.32
C ILE A 65 -10.96 -2.24 27.13
N ASP A 66 -10.18 -3.25 26.73
CA ASP A 66 -10.13 -4.52 27.46
C ASP A 66 -9.56 -4.34 28.87
N ARG A 67 -8.54 -3.50 29.04
CA ARG A 67 -7.99 -3.12 30.35
C ARG A 67 -9.01 -2.39 31.23
N ILE A 68 -9.83 -1.51 30.65
CA ILE A 68 -10.90 -0.80 31.37
C ILE A 68 -12.02 -1.76 31.75
N LYS A 69 -12.38 -2.67 30.85
CA LYS A 69 -13.45 -3.65 31.07
C LYS A 69 -13.09 -4.64 32.17
N ASP A 70 -11.80 -4.96 32.30
CA ASP A 70 -11.33 -6.00 33.21
C ASP A 70 -10.00 -5.67 33.91
N PRO A 71 -10.00 -4.66 34.79
CA PRO A 71 -8.77 -4.15 35.39
C PRO A 71 -8.10 -5.17 36.32
N GLU A 72 -8.87 -6.02 37.00
CA GLU A 72 -8.32 -7.03 37.93
C GLU A 72 -7.57 -8.14 37.19
N TYR A 73 -8.10 -8.60 36.06
CA TYR A 73 -7.45 -9.59 35.21
C TYR A 73 -6.15 -9.03 34.63
N TYR A 74 -6.20 -7.84 34.03
CA TYR A 74 -5.00 -7.23 33.45
C TYR A 74 -3.96 -6.85 34.49
N ARG A 75 -4.36 -6.49 35.71
CA ARG A 75 -3.41 -6.28 36.81
C ARG A 75 -2.71 -7.58 37.21
N ALA A 76 -3.46 -8.67 37.36
CA ALA A 76 -2.87 -9.98 37.63
C ALA A 76 -1.96 -10.46 36.49
N LEU A 77 -2.30 -10.14 35.24
CA LEU A 77 -1.48 -10.41 34.06
C LEU A 77 -0.17 -9.60 34.07
N ASP A 78 -0.24 -8.29 34.34
CA ASP A 78 0.92 -7.40 34.42
C ASP A 78 1.85 -7.75 35.61
N GLU A 79 1.28 -8.27 36.73
CA GLU A 79 2.03 -8.76 37.90
C GLU A 79 2.58 -10.20 37.72
N GLY A 80 2.14 -10.92 36.68
CA GLY A 80 2.47 -12.33 36.46
C GLY A 80 1.87 -13.28 37.50
N ASP A 81 0.81 -12.88 38.21
CA ASP A 81 0.16 -13.66 39.26
C ASP A 81 -0.84 -14.67 38.66
N GLY A 82 -0.31 -15.83 38.28
CA GLY A 82 -1.12 -16.95 37.78
C GLY A 82 -2.14 -17.48 38.79
N GLY A 83 -1.94 -17.28 40.09
CA GLY A 83 -2.90 -17.68 41.12
C GLY A 83 -4.15 -16.79 41.12
N ALA A 84 -3.94 -15.48 41.02
CA ALA A 84 -5.03 -14.52 40.85
C ALA A 84 -5.78 -14.72 39.53
N LEU A 85 -5.08 -14.95 38.42
CA LEU A 85 -5.71 -15.26 37.13
C LEU A 85 -6.58 -16.53 37.21
N TYR A 86 -6.08 -17.61 37.82
CA TYR A 86 -6.84 -18.84 38.02
C TYR A 86 -8.09 -18.62 38.90
N ALA A 87 -7.96 -17.84 39.96
CA ALA A 87 -9.10 -17.52 40.83
C ALA A 87 -10.18 -16.70 40.09
N LEU A 88 -9.76 -15.74 39.26
CA LEU A 88 -10.65 -14.94 38.42
C LEU A 88 -11.38 -15.81 37.38
N ASP A 89 -10.66 -16.70 36.68
CA ASP A 89 -11.28 -17.59 35.69
C ASP A 89 -12.26 -18.58 36.33
N LYS A 90 -11.93 -19.10 37.51
CA LYS A 90 -12.85 -19.93 38.31
C LYS A 90 -14.10 -19.15 38.75
N ALA A 91 -13.95 -17.90 39.18
CA ALA A 91 -15.08 -17.05 39.59
C ALA A 91 -16.03 -16.75 38.42
N ARG A 92 -15.51 -16.74 37.19
CA ARG A 92 -16.27 -16.53 35.95
C ARG A 92 -16.89 -17.80 35.38
N GLY A 93 -16.55 -18.97 35.91
CA GLY A 93 -17.02 -20.26 35.43
C GLY A 93 -16.38 -20.70 34.11
N ASN A 94 -15.20 -20.16 33.77
CA ASN A 94 -14.44 -20.58 32.60
C ASN A 94 -13.74 -21.94 32.81
N ILE A 95 -13.55 -22.32 34.08
CA ILE A 95 -12.91 -23.56 34.57
C ILE A 95 -13.52 -24.00 35.91
#